data_AF-A0A966DKY2-F1
#
_entry.id   AF-A0A966DKY2-F1
#
_cell.length_a   1.000
_cell.length_b   1.000
_cell.length_c   1.000
_cell.angle_alpha   90.00
_cell.angle_beta   90.00
_cell.angle_gamma   90.00
#
_symmetry.space_group_name_H-M   'P 1'
#
loop_
_entity.id
_entity.type
_entity.pdbx_description
1 polymer ?
#
loop_
_entity_poly.entity_id
_entity_poly.type
_entity_poly.pdbx_seq_one_letter_code
_entity_poly.pdbx_strand_id
1 'polypeptide(L)'
;MQTMDSFNFAGKKAFVRVDFNVPLDENFHITDDTRIRAAVPTLKKILKDGGSVIIGSHLGRPKGATDKFSLSHILPRVAELLGVDVQFA
;
A
#
# COMPACT_ATOMS: atom_id res chain seq x y z
N MET A 1 19.56 1.61 -16.70
CA MET A 1 18.55 1.93 -15.65
C MET A 1 17.78 0.66 -15.36
N GLN A 2 17.88 0.10 -14.15
CA GLN A 2 17.02 -1.03 -13.79
C GLN A 2 15.61 -0.49 -13.57
N THR A 3 14.65 -1.03 -14.31
CA THR A 3 13.23 -0.74 -14.13
C THR A 3 12.59 -1.83 -13.28
N MET A 4 11.45 -1.50 -12.69
CA MET A 4 10.66 -2.42 -11.89
C MET A 4 10.35 -3.70 -12.68
N ASP A 5 10.13 -3.60 -14.00
CA ASP A 5 9.86 -4.72 -14.91
C ASP A 5 11.06 -5.66 -15.12
N SER A 6 12.29 -5.12 -15.08
CA SER A 6 13.52 -5.89 -15.33
C SER A 6 14.07 -6.66 -14.13
N PHE A 7 13.53 -6.41 -12.93
CA PHE A 7 13.99 -7.05 -11.69
C PHE A 7 13.11 -8.26 -11.33
N ASN A 8 13.73 -9.34 -10.87
CA ASN A 8 13.05 -10.53 -10.35
C ASN A 8 13.06 -10.52 -8.82
N PHE A 9 11.87 -10.55 -8.21
CA PHE A 9 11.71 -10.50 -6.76
C PHE A 9 11.66 -11.87 -6.06
N ALA A 10 11.85 -12.99 -6.77
CA ALA A 10 11.82 -14.34 -6.19
C ALA A 10 12.70 -14.47 -4.94
N GLY A 11 12.09 -14.85 -3.81
CA GLY A 11 12.77 -15.02 -2.52
C GLY A 11 13.33 -13.73 -1.91
N LYS A 12 12.93 -12.56 -2.42
CA LYS A 12 13.34 -11.25 -1.91
C LYS A 12 12.23 -10.58 -1.13
N LYS A 13 12.61 -9.75 -0.15
CA LYS A 13 11.70 -8.87 0.56
C LYS A 13 11.93 -7.43 0.09
N ALA A 14 10.91 -6.82 -0.51
CA ALA A 14 10.96 -5.47 -1.05
C ALA A 14 10.22 -4.50 -0.14
N PHE A 15 10.86 -3.38 0.21
CA PHE A 15 10.17 -2.23 0.80
C PHE A 15 9.70 -1.30 -0.31
N VAL A 16 8.41 -1.01 -0.35
CA VAL A 16 7.79 -0.16 -1.36
C VAL A 16 7.19 1.06 -0.67
N ARG A 17 7.80 2.21 -0.91
CA ARG A 17 7.25 3.50 -0.50
C ARG A 17 6.17 3.91 -1.49
N VAL A 18 4.93 4.00 -1.03
CA VAL A 18 3.76 4.35 -1.85
C VAL A 18 3.11 5.64 -1.38
N ASP A 19 2.35 6.29 -2.25
CA ASP A 19 1.46 7.38 -1.86
C ASP A 19 0.05 6.82 -1.65
N PHE A 20 -0.32 6.52 -0.41
CA PHE A 20 -1.68 6.15 0.00
C PHE A 20 -2.36 7.27 0.79
N ASN A 21 -1.93 8.52 0.58
CA ASN A 21 -2.62 9.66 1.14
C ASN A 21 -3.91 9.92 0.35
N VAL A 22 -4.94 9.13 0.67
CA VAL A 22 -6.27 9.16 0.07
C VAL A 22 -7.25 9.95 0.94
N PRO A 23 -8.26 10.60 0.33
CA PRO A 23 -9.30 11.27 1.10
C PRO A 23 -10.18 10.25 1.82
N LEU A 24 -10.46 10.53 3.10
CA LEU A 24 -11.39 9.77 3.94
C LEU A 24 -12.59 10.66 4.32
N ASP A 25 -13.77 10.07 4.43
CA ASP A 25 -14.95 10.74 4.99
C ASP A 25 -14.90 10.78 6.53
N GLU A 26 -15.94 11.33 7.17
CA GLU A 26 -16.04 11.45 8.63
C GLU A 26 -16.08 10.10 9.36
N ASN A 27 -16.44 9.02 8.65
CA ASN A 27 -16.50 7.65 9.16
C ASN A 27 -15.26 6.82 8.75
N PHE A 28 -14.21 7.47 8.22
CA PHE A 28 -12.97 6.85 7.75
C PHE A 28 -13.11 5.97 6.50
N HIS A 29 -14.19 6.11 5.73
CA HIS A 29 -14.28 5.43 4.44
C HIS A 29 -13.52 6.19 3.36
N ILE A 30 -12.86 5.43 2.48
CA ILE A 30 -12.15 5.98 1.33
C ILE A 30 -13.18 6.51 0.33
N THR A 31 -13.05 7.78 -0.04
CA THR A 31 -13.92 8.41 -1.05
C THR A 31 -13.31 8.38 -2.46
N ASP A 32 -11.99 8.26 -2.56
CA ASP A 32 -11.25 8.05 -3.81
C ASP A 32 -10.02 7.17 -3.57
N ASP A 33 -9.98 6.01 -4.23
CA ASP A 33 -8.92 5.00 -4.10
C ASP A 33 -7.91 5.00 -5.27
N THR A 34 -7.96 6.00 -6.15
CA THR A 34 -7.12 6.09 -7.36
C THR A 34 -5.63 5.90 -7.04
N ARG A 35 -5.15 6.50 -5.95
CA ARG A 35 -3.74 6.39 -5.53
C ARG A 35 -3.37 4.98 -5.08
N ILE A 36 -4.28 4.28 -4.43
CA ILE A 36 -4.07 2.88 -4.03
C ILE A 36 -3.97 2.01 -5.28
N ARG A 37 -4.93 2.15 -6.19
CA ARG A 37 -4.95 1.39 -7.46
C ARG A 37 -3.70 1.63 -8.30
N ALA A 38 -3.17 2.85 -8.30
CA ALA A 38 -1.95 3.17 -9.03
C ALA A 38 -0.72 2.39 -8.54
N ALA A 39 -0.65 2.01 -7.26
CA ALA A 39 0.45 1.21 -6.72
C ALA A 39 0.28 -0.30 -6.92
N VAL A 40 -0.96 -0.78 -7.11
CA VAL A 40 -1.30 -2.21 -7.18
C VAL A 40 -0.47 -2.99 -8.21
N PRO A 41 -0.22 -2.49 -9.45
CA PRO A 41 0.58 -3.22 -10.42
C PRO A 41 2.00 -3.54 -9.90
N THR A 42 2.61 -2.59 -9.21
CA THR A 42 3.95 -2.74 -8.61
C THR A 42 3.96 -3.80 -7.52
N LEU A 43 3.01 -3.73 -6.61
CA LEU A 43 2.89 -4.67 -5.50
C LEU A 43 2.58 -6.09 -6.00
N LYS A 44 1.67 -6.22 -6.96
CA LYS A 44 1.34 -7.52 -7.58
C LYS A 44 2.50 -8.12 -8.33
N LYS A 45 3.33 -7.31 -9.00
CA LYS A 45 4.53 -7.83 -9.69
C LYS A 45 5.51 -8.47 -8.72
N ILE A 46 5.80 -7.81 -7.58
CA ILE A 46 6.67 -8.36 -6.53
C ILE A 46 6.14 -9.69 -6.01
N LEU A 47 4.84 -9.77 -5.72
CA LEU A 47 4.19 -10.99 -5.24
C LEU A 47 4.20 -12.10 -6.31
N LYS A 48 3.88 -11.76 -7.56
CA LYS A 48 3.85 -12.70 -8.69
C LYS A 48 5.21 -13.33 -8.96
N ASP A 49 6.28 -12.58 -8.78
CA ASP A 49 7.66 -13.08 -8.91
C ASP A 49 8.06 -14.02 -7.76
N GLY A 50 7.23 -14.19 -6.72
CA GLY A 50 7.54 -14.98 -5.54
C GLY A 50 8.32 -14.20 -4.47
N GLY A 51 8.23 -12.87 -4.49
CA GLY A 51 8.76 -12.00 -3.45
C GLY A 51 7.75 -11.69 -2.35
N SER A 52 8.23 -10.99 -1.32
CA SER A 52 7.41 -10.42 -0.24
C SER A 52 7.48 -8.91 -0.26
N VAL A 53 6.38 -8.24 0.09
CA VAL A 53 6.29 -6.78 0.07
C VAL A 53 6.05 -6.21 1.46
N ILE A 54 6.80 -5.17 1.83
CA ILE A 54 6.53 -4.28 2.96
C ILE A 54 6.13 -2.93 2.37
N ILE A 55 4.97 -2.41 2.76
CA ILE A 55 4.44 -1.15 2.25
C ILE A 55 4.67 -0.06 3.29
N GLY A 56 5.22 1.08 2.87
CA GLY A 56 5.34 2.28 3.69
C GLY A 56 4.64 3.46 3.04
N SER A 57 3.79 4.15 3.79
CA SER A 57 3.12 5.36 3.32
C SER A 57 2.89 6.38 4.44
N HIS A 58 2.30 7.51 4.08
CA HIS A 58 1.82 8.52 5.00
C HIS A 58 0.33 8.76 4.72
N LEU A 59 -0.39 9.25 5.74
CA LEU A 59 -1.76 9.69 5.61
C LEU A 59 -1.90 11.05 6.29
N GLY A 60 -2.33 12.06 5.52
CA GLY A 60 -2.44 13.43 5.99
C GLY A 60 -1.13 14.01 6.53
N ARG A 61 -1.25 14.90 7.52
CA ARG A 61 -0.13 15.60 8.18
C ARG A 61 -0.34 15.60 9.70
N PRO A 62 -0.14 14.46 10.37
CA PRO A 62 -0.30 14.37 11.82
C PRO A 62 0.68 15.29 12.55
N LYS A 63 0.21 15.96 13.60
CA LYS A 63 1.07 16.70 14.55
C LYS A 63 1.51 15.85 15.75
N GLY A 64 1.04 14.60 15.81
CA GLY A 64 1.29 13.61 16.85
C GLY A 64 0.60 12.30 16.49
N ALA A 65 0.83 11.25 17.27
CA ALA A 65 0.15 9.97 17.07
C ALA A 65 -1.37 10.14 17.28
N THR A 66 -2.15 9.74 16.28
CA THR A 66 -3.62 9.80 16.34
C THR A 66 -4.21 8.78 15.38
N ASP A 67 -5.29 8.14 15.81
CA ASP A 67 -6.00 7.13 15.01
C ASP A 67 -6.59 7.71 13.73
N LYS A 68 -6.87 9.02 13.70
CA LYS A 68 -7.41 9.71 12.52
C LYS A 68 -6.53 9.56 11.27
N PHE A 69 -5.21 9.48 11.46
CA PHE A 69 -4.24 9.35 10.38
C PHE A 69 -3.62 7.95 10.32
N SER A 70 -4.26 6.96 10.94
CA SER A 70 -3.83 5.56 10.86
C SER A 70 -4.06 5.01 9.45
N LEU A 71 -3.08 4.28 8.93
CA LEU A 71 -3.22 3.53 7.68
C LEU A 71 -4.08 2.26 7.84
N SER A 72 -4.51 1.93 9.07
CA SER A 72 -5.45 0.82 9.29
C SER A 72 -6.77 1.03 8.55
N HIS A 73 -7.21 2.28 8.38
CA HIS A 73 -8.44 2.65 7.66
C HIS A 73 -8.44 2.22 6.19
N ILE A 74 -7.26 2.12 5.57
CA ILE A 74 -7.13 1.73 4.16
C ILE A 74 -6.79 0.24 3.98
N LEU A 75 -6.45 -0.47 5.05
CA LEU A 75 -6.02 -1.85 5.02
C LEU A 75 -7.01 -2.77 4.29
N PRO A 76 -8.34 -2.72 4.56
CA PRO A 76 -9.28 -3.61 3.88
C PRO A 76 -9.28 -3.41 2.37
N ARG A 77 -9.17 -2.14 1.93
CA ARG A 77 -9.17 -1.81 0.51
C ARG A 77 -7.89 -2.26 -0.19
N VAL A 78 -6.74 -2.12 0.47
CA VAL A 78 -5.46 -2.62 -0.06
C VAL A 78 -5.50 -4.14 -0.20
N ALA A 79 -5.99 -4.86 0.82
CA ALA A 79 -6.12 -6.32 0.79
C ALA A 79 -7.04 -6.78 -0.35
N GLU A 80 -8.21 -6.15 -0.50
CA GLU A 80 -9.15 -6.45 -1.59
C GLU A 80 -8.50 -6.28 -2.97
N LEU A 81 -7.81 -5.16 -3.20
CA LEU A 81 -7.18 -4.89 -4.50
C LEU A 81 -6.00 -5.82 -4.81
N LEU A 82 -5.24 -6.21 -3.78
CA LEU A 82 -4.14 -7.17 -3.93
C LEU A 82 -4.64 -8.60 -4.09
N GLY A 83 -5.82 -8.94 -3.53
CA GLY A 83 -6.38 -10.29 -3.52
C GLY A 83 -5.66 -11.25 -2.57
N VAL A 84 -4.97 -10.70 -1.56
CA VAL A 84 -4.25 -11.46 -0.53
C VAL A 84 -4.42 -10.76 0.81
N ASP A 85 -4.24 -11.52 1.90
CA ASP A 85 -4.23 -10.96 3.24
C ASP A 85 -3.05 -9.99 3.42
N VAL A 86 -3.33 -8.84 4.04
CA VAL A 86 -2.33 -7.82 4.36
C VAL A 86 -2.26 -7.67 5.87
N GLN A 87 -1.05 -7.80 6.41
CA GLN A 87 -0.80 -7.62 7.84
C GLN A 87 -0.53 -6.13 8.12
N PHE A 88 -1.07 -5.64 9.24
CA PHE A 88 -0.81 -4.30 9.75
C PHE A 88 0.16 -4.36 10.94
N ALA A 89 1.11 -3.43 10.98
CA ALA A 89 2.16 -3.36 12.00
C ALA A 89 1.78 -2.46 13.19
#